data_AF-A0A172TC82-F1
#
_entry.id   AF-A0A172TC82-F1
#
_cell.length_a   1.000
_cell.length_b   1.000
_cell.length_c   1.000
_cell.angle_alpha   90.00
_cell.angle_beta   90.00
_cell.angle_gamma   90.00
#
_symmetry.space_group_name_H-M   'P 1'
#
loop_
_entity.id
_entity.type
_entity.pdbx_description
1 polymer ?
#
loop_
_entity_poly.entity_id
_entity_poly.type
_entity_poly.pdbx_seq_one_letter_code
_entity_poly.pdbx_strand_id
1 'polypeptide(L)'
;MSDPTSSPAVPPESPPKAQPRARVPKTVWDLVFTLLIPILILSPNIFGSGVSVSDTVFGGGTTGNIRAYLLAALIPVVYVLWDLLVNRNVSPVALIGGAGAIFSGALAFWYVDGFWYAIKDSARSYLTGILFLISAATSVPLFRVFLDASSIGEPPEHRAASQQAMRDPAVHKGLVLGTVVFAVIDIIGGIINSVVNYQRVVAKFGSDDFNGQIAEVNALMRVPSLVLSLLGVFAAVWLVQRAVKARYGEGASLFEPAKLTQVMREKGELRA
;
A
#
# COMPACT_ATOMS: atom_id res chain seq x y z
N MET A 1 24.12 77.36 11.34
CA MET A 1 23.31 76.18 11.70
C MET A 1 23.25 75.31 10.47
N SER A 2 24.10 74.29 10.41
CA SER A 2 24.20 73.36 9.29
C SER A 2 24.57 71.99 9.87
N ASP A 3 23.67 71.02 9.74
CA ASP A 3 23.76 69.67 10.31
C ASP A 3 24.94 68.85 9.75
N PRO A 4 25.52 67.94 10.55
CA PRO A 4 26.53 66.99 10.07
C PRO A 4 25.89 65.74 9.45
N THR A 5 26.56 65.26 8.42
CA THR A 5 26.38 64.02 7.65
C THR A 5 26.00 62.78 8.47
N SER A 6 24.89 62.11 8.10
CA SER A 6 24.58 60.73 8.49
C SER A 6 24.86 59.77 7.31
N SER A 7 25.77 58.82 7.51
CA SER A 7 25.95 57.67 6.61
C SER A 7 24.84 56.63 6.84
N PRO A 8 24.33 55.94 5.81
CA PRO A 8 23.36 54.86 6.01
C PRO A 8 24.04 53.63 6.61
N ALA A 9 23.51 53.13 7.74
CA ALA A 9 23.95 51.89 8.35
C ALA A 9 23.55 50.68 7.48
N VAL A 10 24.50 49.79 7.21
CA VAL A 10 24.26 48.50 6.55
C VAL A 10 23.53 47.57 7.53
N PRO A 11 22.40 46.92 7.14
CA PRO A 11 21.70 45.98 8.02
C PRO A 11 22.58 44.75 8.32
N PRO A 12 22.51 44.18 9.54
CA PRO A 12 23.29 42.99 9.88
C PRO A 12 22.85 41.78 9.04
N GLU A 13 23.85 41.06 8.53
CA GLU A 13 23.69 39.84 7.75
C GLU A 13 22.96 38.77 8.59
N SER A 14 21.90 38.19 8.02
CA SER A 14 21.10 37.17 8.71
C SER A 14 21.92 35.90 8.92
N PRO A 15 21.85 35.26 10.11
CA PRO A 15 22.63 34.05 10.37
C PRO A 15 22.24 32.92 9.40
N PRO A 16 23.19 32.06 9.01
CA PRO A 16 22.96 31.01 8.02
C PRO A 16 21.85 30.06 8.52
N LYS A 17 20.81 29.89 7.70
CA LYS A 17 19.72 28.94 7.98
C LYS A 17 20.31 27.55 8.17
N ALA A 18 20.10 26.97 9.36
CA ALA A 18 20.50 25.60 9.66
C ALA A 18 19.94 24.65 8.59
N GLN A 19 20.83 23.88 7.96
CA GLN A 19 20.45 22.91 6.93
C GLN A 19 19.50 21.87 7.55
N PRO A 20 18.34 21.58 6.92
CA PRO A 20 17.42 20.59 7.45
C PRO A 20 18.12 19.22 7.49
N ARG A 21 18.27 18.65 8.69
CA ARG A 21 18.78 17.28 8.87
C ARG A 21 17.98 16.35 7.97
N ALA A 22 18.66 15.61 7.10
CA ALA A 22 18.04 14.64 6.22
C ALA A 22 17.27 13.61 7.07
N ARG A 23 15.94 13.71 7.07
CA ARG A 23 15.08 12.72 7.71
C ARG A 23 15.11 11.46 6.86
N VAL A 24 15.29 10.30 7.50
CA VAL A 24 15.20 9.00 6.85
C VAL A 24 13.85 8.89 6.11
N PRO A 25 13.83 8.43 4.85
CA PRO A 25 12.59 8.31 4.08
C PRO A 25 11.58 7.40 4.76
N LYS A 26 10.28 7.75 4.68
CA LYS A 26 9.18 6.94 5.23
C LYS A 26 9.22 5.49 4.74
N THR A 27 9.59 5.26 3.49
CA THR A 27 9.70 3.92 2.88
C THR A 27 10.67 3.00 3.61
N VAL A 28 11.74 3.55 4.20
CA VAL A 28 12.68 2.77 5.02
C VAL A 28 11.98 2.31 6.30
N TRP A 29 11.23 3.19 6.95
CA TRP A 29 10.45 2.83 8.14
C TRP A 29 9.36 1.82 7.83
N ASP A 30 8.66 1.98 6.70
CA ASP A 30 7.67 1.02 6.24
C ASP A 30 8.30 -0.37 6.09
N LEU A 31 9.49 -0.48 5.49
CA LEU A 31 10.19 -1.76 5.36
C LEU A 31 10.59 -2.33 6.72
N VAL A 32 11.09 -1.50 7.63
CA VAL A 32 11.52 -1.95 8.97
C VAL A 32 10.35 -2.54 9.76
N PHE A 33 9.22 -1.83 9.84
CA PHE A 33 8.06 -2.27 10.63
C PHE A 33 7.26 -3.38 9.95
N THR A 34 7.24 -3.45 8.62
CA THR A 34 6.42 -4.43 7.91
C THR A 34 7.18 -5.67 7.44
N LEU A 35 8.52 -5.67 7.46
CA LEU A 35 9.35 -6.81 7.04
C LEU A 35 10.36 -7.20 8.10
N LEU A 36 11.26 -6.28 8.41
CA LEU A 36 12.48 -6.62 9.14
C LEU A 36 12.15 -7.04 10.58
N ILE A 37 11.38 -6.23 11.31
CA ILE A 37 11.04 -6.52 12.70
C ILE A 37 10.24 -7.83 12.84
N PRO A 38 9.16 -8.08 12.07
CA PRO A 38 8.44 -9.36 12.16
C PRO A 38 9.31 -10.58 11.89
N ILE A 39 10.18 -10.53 10.86
CA ILE A 39 11.10 -11.63 10.55
C ILE A 39 12.05 -11.89 11.70
N LEU A 40 12.62 -10.84 12.30
CA LEU A 40 13.54 -10.97 13.43
C LEU A 40 12.85 -11.55 14.67
N ILE A 41 11.60 -11.19 14.93
CA ILE A 41 10.84 -11.72 16.07
C ILE A 41 10.50 -13.21 15.88
N LEU A 42 10.18 -13.61 14.65
CA LEU A 42 9.83 -15.00 14.33
C LEU A 42 11.05 -15.90 14.16
N SER A 43 12.22 -15.33 13.85
CA SER A 43 13.41 -16.13 13.59
C SER A 43 13.85 -16.88 14.85
N PRO A 44 13.93 -18.23 14.80
CA PRO A 44 14.42 -19.03 15.93
C PRO A 44 15.93 -18.87 16.13
N ASN A 45 16.63 -18.23 15.20
CA ASN A 45 18.06 -17.97 15.30
C ASN A 45 18.42 -16.66 14.58
N ILE A 46 18.33 -15.57 15.32
CA ILE A 46 18.60 -14.23 14.80
C ILE A 46 20.07 -14.14 14.37
N PHE A 47 20.30 -14.07 13.05
CA PHE A 47 21.63 -13.95 12.44
C PHE A 47 22.64 -15.04 12.82
N GLY A 48 22.18 -16.24 13.17
CA GLY A 48 23.10 -17.34 13.55
C GLY A 48 23.69 -17.21 14.96
N SER A 49 23.21 -16.26 15.76
CA SER A 49 23.69 -16.02 17.13
C SER A 49 23.21 -17.05 18.17
N GLY A 50 22.27 -17.93 17.79
CA GLY A 50 21.56 -18.84 18.69
C GLY A 50 20.50 -18.14 19.55
N VAL A 51 20.22 -16.86 19.30
CA VAL A 51 19.24 -16.07 20.06
C VAL A 51 17.90 -16.06 19.34
N SER A 52 16.85 -16.46 20.06
CA SER A 52 15.45 -16.32 19.65
C SER A 52 14.73 -15.31 20.56
N VAL A 53 13.94 -14.42 19.97
CA VAL A 53 13.05 -13.53 20.75
C VAL A 53 12.01 -14.34 21.54
N SER A 54 11.55 -15.48 21.00
CA SER A 54 10.60 -16.34 21.72
C SER A 54 11.19 -16.87 23.03
N ASP A 55 12.45 -17.30 23.02
CA ASP A 55 13.14 -17.82 24.20
C ASP A 55 13.54 -16.71 25.17
N THR A 56 14.19 -15.65 24.67
CA THR A 56 14.77 -14.63 25.55
C THR A 56 13.73 -13.70 26.17
N VAL A 57 12.65 -13.39 25.44
CA VAL A 57 11.65 -12.41 25.89
C VAL A 57 10.39 -13.11 26.42
N PHE A 58 9.99 -14.22 25.81
CA PHE A 58 8.71 -14.86 26.12
C PHE A 58 8.81 -16.20 26.86
N GLY A 59 10.03 -16.65 27.19
CA GLY A 59 10.29 -17.85 27.98
C GLY A 59 10.26 -19.17 27.19
N GLY A 60 10.24 -19.09 25.86
CA GLY A 60 10.39 -20.23 24.97
C GLY A 60 9.21 -21.20 24.93
N GLY A 61 9.42 -22.31 24.20
CA GLY A 61 8.44 -23.35 23.98
C GLY A 61 7.15 -22.84 23.34
N THR A 62 6.08 -23.63 23.42
CA THR A 62 4.82 -23.36 22.71
C THR A 62 4.24 -21.98 23.01
N THR A 63 4.18 -21.61 24.30
CA THR A 63 3.60 -20.32 24.71
C THR A 63 4.47 -19.14 24.27
N GLY A 64 5.80 -19.27 24.36
CA GLY A 64 6.73 -18.25 23.89
C GLY A 64 6.60 -18.01 22.38
N ASN A 65 6.47 -19.08 21.61
CA ASN A 65 6.32 -19.03 20.17
C ASN A 65 5.00 -18.40 19.71
N ILE A 66 3.89 -18.72 20.39
CA ILE A 66 2.59 -18.09 20.12
C ILE A 66 2.66 -16.59 20.39
N ARG A 67 3.31 -16.17 21.49
CA ARG A 67 3.49 -14.75 21.83
C ARG A 67 4.35 -14.02 20.80
N ALA A 68 5.47 -14.62 20.39
CA ALA A 68 6.32 -14.08 19.33
C ALA A 68 5.56 -13.93 18.01
N TYR A 69 4.77 -14.94 17.63
CA TYR A 69 3.92 -14.91 16.43
C TYR A 69 2.88 -13.77 16.49
N LEU A 70 2.14 -13.65 17.60
CA LEU A 70 1.17 -12.57 17.76
C LEU A 70 1.82 -11.19 17.73
N LEU A 71 2.96 -11.02 18.40
CA LEU A 71 3.69 -9.75 18.38
C LEU A 71 4.14 -9.41 16.95
N ALA A 72 4.75 -10.35 16.23
CA ALA A 72 5.18 -10.16 14.86
C ALA A 72 4.03 -9.81 13.92
N ALA A 73 2.87 -10.47 14.07
CA ALA A 73 1.68 -10.20 13.26
C ALA A 73 1.03 -8.85 13.57
N LEU A 74 1.05 -8.39 14.83
CA LEU A 74 0.41 -7.15 15.25
C LEU A 74 1.26 -5.89 14.99
N ILE A 75 2.59 -6.01 14.92
CA ILE A 75 3.47 -4.85 14.68
C ILE A 75 3.12 -4.09 13.39
N PRO A 76 2.99 -4.75 12.21
CA PRO A 76 2.58 -4.06 10.98
C PRO A 76 1.20 -3.42 11.10
N VAL A 77 0.28 -4.07 11.83
CA VAL A 77 -1.09 -3.58 12.01
C VAL A 77 -1.10 -2.31 12.84
N VAL A 78 -0.42 -2.32 14.00
CA VAL A 78 -0.29 -1.14 14.86
C VAL A 78 0.41 -0.02 14.12
N TYR A 79 1.47 -0.31 13.35
CA TYR A 79 2.18 0.69 12.56
C TYR A 79 1.28 1.36 11.52
N VAL A 80 0.52 0.56 10.73
CA VAL A 80 -0.42 1.09 9.73
C VAL A 80 -1.51 1.92 10.39
N LEU A 81 -2.12 1.44 11.48
CA LEU A 81 -3.18 2.18 12.17
C LEU A 81 -2.65 3.48 12.79
N TRP A 82 -1.47 3.44 13.40
CA TRP A 82 -0.79 4.62 13.91
C TRP A 82 -0.56 5.66 12.81
N ASP A 83 -0.08 5.23 11.62
CA ASP A 83 0.10 6.10 10.46
C ASP A 83 -1.23 6.76 10.04
N LEU A 84 -2.32 6.00 9.98
CA LEU A 84 -3.65 6.52 9.66
C LEU A 84 -4.12 7.58 10.67
N LEU A 85 -3.96 7.31 11.97
CA LEU A 85 -4.43 8.19 13.04
C LEU A 85 -3.58 9.46 13.17
N VAL A 86 -2.26 9.32 13.19
CA VAL A 86 -1.33 10.43 13.44
C VAL A 86 -1.17 11.31 12.22
N ASN A 87 -1.02 10.73 11.03
CA ASN A 87 -0.91 11.51 9.80
C ASN A 87 -2.28 11.90 9.22
N ARG A 88 -3.38 11.51 9.89
CA ARG A 88 -4.77 11.79 9.51
C ARG A 88 -5.08 11.49 8.04
N ASN A 89 -4.43 10.46 7.50
CA ASN A 89 -4.60 10.08 6.11
C ASN A 89 -5.85 9.20 5.96
N VAL A 90 -6.98 9.86 5.66
CA VAL A 90 -8.28 9.22 5.46
C VAL A 90 -8.62 9.01 3.98
N SER A 91 -7.62 8.92 3.12
CA SER A 91 -7.85 8.60 1.70
C SER A 91 -8.46 7.20 1.54
N PRO A 92 -9.28 6.93 0.51
CA PRO A 92 -9.82 5.60 0.24
C PRO A 92 -8.76 4.50 0.15
N VAL A 93 -7.57 4.82 -0.39
CA VAL A 93 -6.42 3.89 -0.42
C VAL A 93 -5.98 3.55 1.01
N ALA A 94 -5.79 4.56 1.86
CA ALA A 94 -5.39 4.37 3.25
C ALA A 94 -6.45 3.60 4.05
N LEU A 95 -7.74 3.90 3.84
CA LEU A 95 -8.84 3.22 4.53
C LEU A 95 -8.94 1.74 4.17
N ILE A 96 -8.82 1.40 2.87
CA ILE A 96 -8.81 -0.01 2.43
C ILE A 96 -7.57 -0.73 2.97
N GLY A 97 -6.40 -0.08 2.92
CA GLY A 97 -5.17 -0.60 3.52
C GLY A 97 -5.31 -0.85 5.03
N GLY A 98 -5.88 0.11 5.76
CA GLY A 98 -6.14 0.02 7.20
C GLY A 98 -7.14 -1.08 7.54
N ALA A 99 -8.24 -1.20 6.80
CA ALA A 99 -9.19 -2.31 6.94
C ALA A 99 -8.53 -3.67 6.69
N GLY A 100 -7.68 -3.76 5.66
CA GLY A 100 -6.87 -4.95 5.39
C GLY A 100 -5.90 -5.28 6.51
N ALA A 101 -5.27 -4.28 7.13
CA ALA A 101 -4.40 -4.48 8.29
C ALA A 101 -5.18 -5.00 9.50
N ILE A 102 -6.34 -4.42 9.82
CA ILE A 102 -7.23 -4.90 10.90
C ILE A 102 -7.64 -6.34 10.66
N PHE A 103 -8.08 -6.67 9.44
CA PHE A 103 -8.46 -8.03 9.07
C PHE A 103 -7.30 -9.02 9.28
N SER A 104 -6.09 -8.62 8.90
CA SER A 104 -4.89 -9.45 9.10
C SER A 104 -4.55 -9.65 10.58
N GLY A 105 -4.67 -8.59 11.38
CA GLY A 105 -4.48 -8.66 12.83
C GLY A 105 -5.51 -9.56 13.51
N ALA A 106 -6.78 -9.50 13.07
CA ALA A 106 -7.82 -10.40 13.56
C ALA A 106 -7.51 -11.87 13.21
N LEU A 107 -7.08 -12.13 11.97
CA LEU A 107 -6.69 -13.47 11.54
C LEU A 107 -5.46 -14.01 12.28
N ALA A 108 -4.60 -13.17 12.84
CA ALA A 108 -3.49 -13.64 13.68
C ALA A 108 -3.98 -14.48 14.88
N PHE A 109 -5.16 -14.18 15.43
CA PHE A 109 -5.74 -14.95 16.53
C PHE A 109 -6.39 -16.26 16.10
N TRP A 110 -6.48 -16.51 14.79
CA TRP A 110 -6.89 -17.80 14.26
C TRP A 110 -5.68 -18.74 14.16
N TYR A 111 -5.51 -19.58 15.18
CA TYR A 111 -4.40 -20.52 15.31
C TYR A 111 -4.64 -21.78 14.47
N VAL A 112 -3.95 -21.85 13.34
CA VAL A 112 -4.04 -22.93 12.36
C VAL A 112 -2.68 -23.15 11.72
N ASP A 113 -2.42 -24.38 11.28
CA ASP A 113 -1.25 -24.84 10.53
C ASP A 113 -1.68 -25.48 9.19
N GLY A 114 -0.70 -25.93 8.41
CA GLY A 114 -0.90 -26.63 7.14
C GLY A 114 -1.76 -25.87 6.13
N PHE A 115 -2.76 -26.54 5.58
CA PHE A 115 -3.64 -25.96 4.55
C PHE A 115 -4.36 -24.70 5.03
N TRP A 116 -4.89 -24.71 6.26
CA TRP A 116 -5.63 -23.56 6.78
C TRP A 116 -4.72 -22.37 7.05
N TYR A 117 -3.46 -22.60 7.44
CA TYR A 117 -2.46 -21.54 7.52
C TYR A 117 -2.20 -20.91 6.14
N ALA A 118 -2.00 -21.72 5.11
CA ALA A 118 -1.75 -21.23 3.76
C ALA A 118 -2.87 -20.33 3.22
N ILE A 119 -4.12 -20.73 3.44
CA ILE A 119 -5.30 -19.94 3.08
C ILE A 119 -5.39 -18.67 3.93
N LYS A 120 -5.15 -18.78 5.25
CA LYS A 120 -5.16 -17.64 6.18
C LYS A 120 -4.15 -16.56 5.78
N ASP A 121 -2.92 -16.95 5.47
CA ASP A 121 -1.85 -16.02 5.10
C ASP A 121 -2.19 -15.23 3.83
N SER A 122 -2.91 -15.87 2.91
CA SER A 122 -3.31 -15.28 1.62
C SER A 122 -4.69 -14.61 1.63
N ALA A 123 -5.39 -14.65 2.77
CA ALA A 123 -6.77 -14.20 2.89
C ALA A 123 -6.96 -12.74 2.50
N ARG A 124 -5.95 -11.88 2.75
CA ARG A 124 -5.99 -10.47 2.36
C ARG A 124 -6.11 -10.30 0.84
N SER A 125 -5.31 -11.03 0.06
CA SER A 125 -5.35 -10.96 -1.40
C SER A 125 -6.67 -11.49 -1.95
N TYR A 126 -7.20 -12.59 -1.38
CA TYR A 126 -8.52 -13.10 -1.77
C TYR A 126 -9.62 -12.09 -1.48
N LEU A 127 -9.62 -11.48 -0.29
CA LEU A 127 -10.61 -10.50 0.09
C LEU A 127 -10.53 -9.24 -0.78
N THR A 128 -9.32 -8.72 -1.01
CA THR A 128 -9.09 -7.57 -1.89
C THR A 128 -9.57 -7.85 -3.31
N GLY A 129 -9.15 -8.98 -3.89
CA GLY A 129 -9.58 -9.37 -5.23
C GLY A 129 -11.11 -9.51 -5.35
N ILE A 130 -11.75 -10.20 -4.40
CA ILE A 130 -13.22 -10.35 -4.38
C ILE A 130 -13.89 -8.97 -4.26
N LEU A 131 -13.41 -8.09 -3.38
CA LEU A 131 -13.97 -6.76 -3.20
C LEU A 131 -13.86 -5.93 -4.49
N PHE A 132 -12.75 -6.03 -5.21
CA PHE A 132 -12.59 -5.36 -6.50
C PHE A 132 -13.51 -5.96 -7.57
N LEU A 133 -13.64 -7.28 -7.65
CA LEU A 133 -14.57 -7.93 -8.58
C LEU A 133 -16.03 -7.51 -8.32
N ILE A 134 -16.44 -7.51 -7.05
CA ILE A 134 -17.78 -7.03 -6.65
C ILE A 134 -17.94 -5.58 -7.07
N SER A 135 -16.96 -4.72 -6.80
CA SER A 135 -17.03 -3.30 -7.19
C SER A 135 -17.13 -3.10 -8.70
N ALA A 136 -16.48 -3.96 -9.49
CA ALA A 136 -16.51 -3.91 -10.95
C ALA A 136 -17.88 -4.24 -11.54
N ALA A 137 -18.71 -4.99 -10.80
CA ALA A 137 -20.11 -5.24 -11.16
C ALA A 137 -21.05 -4.07 -10.82
N THR A 138 -20.55 -3.03 -10.14
CA THR A 138 -21.31 -1.82 -9.80
C THR A 138 -21.02 -0.66 -10.75
N SER A 139 -21.74 0.46 -10.62
CA SER A 139 -21.47 1.70 -11.35
C SER A 139 -20.22 2.46 -10.85
N VAL A 140 -19.58 1.98 -9.78
CA VAL A 140 -18.42 2.63 -9.14
C VAL A 140 -17.33 1.58 -8.87
N PRO A 141 -16.62 1.11 -9.92
CA PRO A 141 -15.47 0.22 -9.73
C PRO A 141 -14.43 0.85 -8.80
N LEU A 142 -13.79 0.07 -7.93
CA LEU A 142 -12.87 0.60 -6.92
C LEU A 142 -11.71 1.40 -7.51
N PHE A 143 -11.24 1.05 -8.71
CA PHE A 143 -10.17 1.82 -9.35
C PHE A 143 -10.59 3.26 -9.69
N ARG A 144 -11.89 3.49 -9.97
CA ARG A 144 -12.45 4.85 -10.10
C ARG A 144 -12.38 5.62 -8.79
N VAL A 145 -12.64 4.95 -7.66
CA VAL A 145 -12.58 5.57 -6.33
C VAL A 145 -11.15 6.03 -6.02
N PHE A 146 -10.15 5.22 -6.36
CA PHE A 146 -8.75 5.61 -6.16
C PHE A 146 -8.30 6.77 -7.05
N LEU A 147 -8.73 6.78 -8.32
CA LEU A 147 -8.42 7.89 -9.22
C LEU A 147 -9.09 9.19 -8.78
N ASP A 148 -10.37 9.15 -8.39
CA ASP A 148 -11.06 10.33 -7.85
C ASP A 148 -10.38 10.82 -6.55
N ALA A 149 -9.99 9.91 -5.66
CA ALA A 149 -9.23 10.25 -4.47
C ALA A 149 -7.88 10.91 -4.78
N SER A 150 -7.17 10.41 -5.79
CA SER A 150 -5.88 10.99 -6.22
C SER A 150 -6.04 12.42 -6.77
N SER A 151 -7.22 12.76 -7.30
CA SER A 151 -7.54 14.10 -7.82
C SER A 151 -8.02 15.09 -6.75
N ILE A 152 -8.12 14.71 -5.47
CA ILE A 152 -8.62 15.62 -4.41
C ILE A 152 -7.76 16.88 -4.26
N GLY A 153 -6.45 16.77 -4.48
CA GLY A 153 -5.52 17.91 -4.39
C GLY A 153 -5.47 18.79 -5.64
N GLU A 154 -6.17 18.42 -6.71
CA GLU A 154 -6.18 19.17 -7.97
C GLU A 154 -7.14 20.36 -7.91
N PRO A 155 -6.90 21.40 -8.74
CA PRO A 155 -7.85 22.49 -8.93
C PRO A 155 -9.27 21.97 -9.24
N PRO A 156 -10.34 22.64 -8.77
CA PRO A 156 -11.72 22.18 -8.96
C PRO A 156 -12.09 21.90 -10.43
N GLU A 157 -11.59 22.72 -11.36
CA GLU A 157 -11.79 22.53 -12.80
C GLU A 157 -11.19 21.21 -13.32
N HIS A 158 -9.96 20.89 -12.91
CA HIS A 158 -9.25 19.69 -13.33
C HIS A 158 -9.89 18.42 -12.75
N ARG A 159 -10.33 18.53 -11.49
CA ARG A 159 -11.07 17.46 -10.84
C ARG A 159 -12.42 17.22 -11.52
N ALA A 160 -13.16 18.28 -11.85
CA ALA A 160 -14.43 18.17 -12.56
C ALA A 160 -14.26 17.50 -13.94
N ALA A 161 -13.23 17.90 -14.71
CA ALA A 161 -12.89 17.26 -15.98
C ALA A 161 -12.58 15.78 -15.83
N SER A 162 -11.76 15.40 -14.83
CA SER A 162 -11.44 14.01 -14.53
C SER A 162 -12.67 13.19 -14.14
N GLN A 163 -13.55 13.75 -13.30
CA GLN A 163 -14.80 13.11 -12.92
C GLN A 163 -15.78 12.97 -14.10
N GLN A 164 -15.81 13.94 -15.01
CA GLN A 164 -16.59 13.85 -16.24
C GLN A 164 -16.04 12.75 -17.14
N ALA A 165 -14.73 12.71 -17.36
CA ALA A 165 -14.08 11.67 -18.16
C ALA A 165 -14.31 10.27 -17.61
N MET A 166 -14.23 10.07 -16.28
CA MET A 166 -14.51 8.78 -15.65
C MET A 166 -15.98 8.32 -15.76
N ARG A 167 -16.91 9.24 -16.07
CA ARG A 167 -18.32 8.93 -16.35
C ARG A 167 -18.60 8.64 -17.82
N ASP A 168 -17.67 8.95 -18.73
CA ASP A 168 -17.82 8.62 -20.14
C ASP A 168 -17.90 7.09 -20.31
N PRO A 169 -18.86 6.55 -21.09
CA PRO A 169 -19.05 5.10 -21.23
C PRO A 169 -17.80 4.35 -21.71
N ALA A 170 -16.97 4.94 -22.57
CA ALA A 170 -15.77 4.30 -23.09
C ALA A 170 -14.68 4.21 -22.00
N VAL A 171 -14.49 5.29 -21.24
CA VAL A 171 -13.53 5.32 -20.12
C VAL A 171 -14.01 4.44 -18.97
N HIS A 172 -15.31 4.45 -18.68
CA HIS A 172 -15.90 3.59 -17.65
C HIS A 172 -15.66 2.10 -17.92
N LYS A 173 -15.78 1.65 -19.18
CA LYS A 173 -15.39 0.28 -19.55
C LYS A 173 -13.92 -0.01 -19.27
N GLY A 174 -13.03 0.95 -19.52
CA GLY A 174 -11.62 0.86 -19.15
C GLY A 174 -11.39 0.74 -17.64
N LEU A 175 -12.13 1.51 -16.83
CA LEU A 175 -12.11 1.43 -15.37
C LEU A 175 -12.57 0.08 -14.84
N VAL A 176 -13.67 -0.45 -15.38
CA VAL A 176 -14.17 -1.79 -15.04
C VAL A 176 -13.13 -2.85 -15.39
N LEU A 177 -12.61 -2.83 -16.63
CA LEU A 177 -11.62 -3.81 -17.07
C LEU A 177 -10.32 -3.73 -16.26
N GLY A 178 -9.84 -2.53 -15.96
CA GLY A 178 -8.67 -2.32 -15.09
C GLY A 178 -8.89 -2.86 -13.67
N THR A 179 -10.09 -2.65 -13.12
CA THR A 179 -10.47 -3.18 -11.79
C THR A 179 -10.51 -4.70 -11.78
N VAL A 180 -11.09 -5.33 -12.82
CA VAL A 180 -11.13 -6.79 -12.96
C VAL A 180 -9.72 -7.36 -13.12
N VAL A 181 -8.89 -6.78 -13.98
CA VAL A 181 -7.52 -7.26 -14.20
C VAL A 181 -6.67 -7.15 -12.94
N PHE A 182 -6.75 -6.04 -12.22
CA PHE A 182 -6.10 -5.90 -10.91
C PHE A 182 -6.56 -7.03 -9.96
N ALA A 183 -7.87 -7.24 -9.85
CA ALA A 183 -8.43 -8.24 -8.95
C ALA A 183 -7.96 -9.67 -9.27
N VAL A 184 -7.93 -10.02 -10.56
CA VAL A 184 -7.46 -11.34 -11.02
C VAL A 184 -5.99 -11.53 -10.70
N ILE A 185 -5.15 -10.51 -10.93
CA ILE A 185 -3.72 -10.57 -10.61
C ILE A 185 -3.51 -10.72 -9.10
N ASP A 186 -4.27 -9.99 -8.28
CA ASP A 186 -4.17 -10.08 -6.81
C ASP A 186 -4.60 -11.47 -6.29
N ILE A 187 -5.69 -12.04 -6.84
CA ILE A 187 -6.12 -13.42 -6.51
C ILE A 187 -5.07 -14.44 -6.92
N ILE A 188 -4.49 -14.32 -8.11
CA ILE A 188 -3.40 -15.19 -8.56
C ILE A 188 -2.21 -15.10 -7.59
N GLY A 189 -1.89 -13.89 -7.12
CA GLY A 189 -0.88 -13.68 -6.10
C GLY A 189 -1.18 -14.39 -4.79
N GLY A 190 -2.42 -14.31 -4.32
CA GLY A 190 -2.91 -15.07 -3.16
C GLY A 190 -2.78 -16.58 -3.35
N ILE A 191 -3.11 -17.10 -4.55
CA ILE A 191 -2.97 -18.52 -4.88
C ILE A 191 -1.51 -18.96 -4.83
N ILE A 192 -0.61 -18.21 -5.49
CA ILE A 192 0.83 -18.51 -5.48
C ILE A 192 1.36 -18.51 -4.05
N ASN A 193 1.02 -17.48 -3.26
CA ASN A 193 1.42 -17.39 -1.87
C ASN A 193 0.87 -18.54 -1.01
N SER A 194 -0.37 -18.96 -1.24
CA SER A 194 -0.96 -20.12 -0.56
C SER A 194 -0.22 -21.41 -0.90
N VAL A 195 0.10 -21.63 -2.18
CA VAL A 195 0.83 -22.83 -2.62
C VAL A 195 2.21 -22.88 -1.97
N VAL A 196 2.94 -21.76 -1.95
CA VAL A 196 4.26 -21.68 -1.30
C VAL A 196 4.15 -21.94 0.20
N ASN A 197 3.21 -21.31 0.89
CA ASN A 197 2.99 -21.54 2.31
C ASN A 197 2.60 -22.99 2.62
N TYR A 198 1.73 -23.59 1.82
CA TYR A 198 1.31 -24.98 2.01
C TYR A 198 2.47 -25.97 1.85
N GLN A 199 3.42 -25.68 0.95
CA GLN A 199 4.58 -26.54 0.71
C GLN A 199 5.72 -26.34 1.73
N ARG A 200 5.87 -25.13 2.28
CA ARG A 200 7.03 -24.75 3.10
C ARG A 200 6.71 -24.67 4.60
N VAL A 201 5.50 -24.27 4.97
CA VAL A 201 5.07 -24.13 6.38
C VAL A 201 4.33 -25.41 6.80
N VAL A 202 5.12 -26.45 7.04
CA VAL A 202 4.64 -27.80 7.36
C VAL A 202 4.66 -28.10 8.87
N ALA A 203 5.37 -27.29 9.64
CA ALA A 203 5.47 -27.47 11.09
C ALA A 203 4.15 -27.16 11.80
N LYS A 204 4.01 -27.71 13.02
CA LYS A 204 2.83 -27.52 13.85
C LYS A 204 2.79 -26.11 14.43
N PHE A 205 1.61 -25.50 14.45
CA PHE A 205 1.44 -24.16 15.04
C PHE A 205 1.98 -24.11 16.48
N GLY A 206 2.78 -23.08 16.78
CA GLY A 206 3.40 -22.87 18.09
C GLY A 206 4.75 -23.56 18.29
N SER A 207 5.29 -24.29 17.30
CA SER A 207 6.69 -24.74 17.34
C SER A 207 7.67 -23.67 16.86
N ASP A 208 8.95 -23.83 17.20
CA ASP A 208 10.03 -22.96 16.72
C ASP A 208 10.15 -23.05 15.19
N ASP A 209 10.07 -24.27 14.66
CA ASP A 209 10.11 -24.53 13.21
C ASP A 209 8.99 -23.81 12.47
N PHE A 210 7.79 -23.73 13.06
CA PHE A 210 6.67 -23.03 12.43
C PHE A 210 6.96 -21.54 12.26
N ASN A 211 7.46 -20.88 13.32
CA ASN A 211 7.84 -19.47 13.25
C ASN A 211 9.01 -19.25 12.27
N GLY A 212 10.00 -20.14 12.27
CA GLY A 212 11.12 -20.11 11.34
C GLY A 212 10.69 -20.24 9.87
N GLN A 213 9.81 -21.20 9.56
CA GLN A 213 9.28 -21.41 8.22
C GLN A 213 8.46 -20.21 7.73
N ILE A 214 7.67 -19.58 8.61
CA ILE A 214 6.94 -18.35 8.28
C ILE A 214 7.92 -17.21 7.96
N ALA A 215 8.95 -17.04 8.77
CA ALA A 215 9.96 -16.01 8.54
C ALA A 215 10.66 -16.21 7.18
N GLU A 216 11.01 -17.46 6.84
CA GLU A 216 11.60 -17.82 5.56
C GLU A 216 10.66 -17.52 4.38
N VAL A 217 9.41 -18.00 4.45
CA VAL A 217 8.43 -17.81 3.37
C VAL A 217 8.12 -16.32 3.18
N ASN A 218 7.96 -15.56 4.26
CA ASN A 218 7.73 -14.12 4.18
C ASN A 218 8.90 -13.36 3.56
N ALA A 219 10.13 -13.77 3.85
CA ALA A 219 11.32 -13.20 3.21
C ALA A 219 11.37 -13.56 1.72
N LEU A 220 11.14 -14.84 1.40
CA LEU A 220 11.16 -15.37 0.03
C LEU A 220 10.09 -14.71 -0.86
N MET A 221 8.86 -14.58 -0.35
CA MET A 221 7.72 -14.06 -1.10
C MET A 221 7.68 -12.54 -1.16
N ARG A 222 8.48 -11.81 -0.37
CA ARG A 222 8.44 -10.34 -0.34
C ARG A 222 8.59 -9.71 -1.72
N VAL A 223 9.64 -10.07 -2.45
CA VAL A 223 9.92 -9.49 -3.77
C VAL A 223 8.93 -9.98 -4.82
N PRO A 224 8.66 -11.29 -4.97
CA PRO A 224 7.65 -11.78 -5.92
C PRO A 224 6.27 -11.14 -5.72
N SER A 225 5.78 -11.08 -4.48
CA SER A 225 4.48 -10.48 -4.18
C SER A 225 4.44 -8.98 -4.50
N LEU A 226 5.51 -8.23 -4.18
CA LEU A 226 5.61 -6.82 -4.53
C LEU A 226 5.56 -6.60 -6.04
N VAL A 227 6.33 -7.38 -6.80
CA VAL A 227 6.34 -7.32 -8.28
C VAL A 227 4.95 -7.59 -8.82
N LEU A 228 4.26 -8.61 -8.32
CA LEU A 228 2.93 -8.95 -8.79
C LEU A 228 1.89 -7.87 -8.49
N SER A 229 1.94 -7.26 -7.29
CA SER A 229 1.09 -6.10 -6.96
C SER A 229 1.35 -4.92 -7.89
N LEU A 230 2.62 -4.61 -8.18
CA LEU A 230 2.99 -3.53 -9.10
C LEU A 230 2.53 -3.82 -10.52
N LEU A 231 2.63 -5.07 -10.99
CA LEU A 231 2.10 -5.50 -12.28
C LEU A 231 0.58 -5.33 -12.36
N GLY A 232 -0.14 -5.68 -11.28
CA GLY A 232 -1.59 -5.47 -11.19
C GLY A 232 -1.99 -4.00 -11.32
N VAL A 233 -1.34 -3.13 -10.55
CA VAL A 233 -1.56 -1.67 -10.61
C VAL A 233 -1.22 -1.14 -12.00
N PHE A 234 -0.05 -1.51 -12.53
CA PHE A 234 0.39 -1.08 -13.86
C PHE A 234 -0.60 -1.49 -14.95
N ALA A 235 -1.04 -2.75 -14.97
CA ALA A 235 -2.00 -3.24 -15.95
C ALA A 235 -3.33 -2.47 -15.87
N ALA A 236 -3.84 -2.22 -14.66
CA ALA A 236 -5.06 -1.44 -14.46
C ALA A 236 -4.91 0.02 -14.95
N VAL A 237 -3.81 0.68 -14.57
CA VAL A 237 -3.47 2.04 -15.03
C VAL A 237 -3.40 2.08 -16.56
N TRP A 238 -2.70 1.12 -17.17
CA TRP A 238 -2.52 1.06 -18.62
C TRP A 238 -3.84 0.91 -19.36
N LEU A 239 -4.74 0.03 -18.88
CA LEU A 239 -6.06 -0.18 -19.48
C LEU A 239 -6.94 1.08 -19.41
N VAL A 240 -6.95 1.74 -18.26
CA VAL A 240 -7.70 3.00 -18.06
C VAL A 240 -7.14 4.09 -18.97
N GLN A 241 -5.82 4.26 -18.97
CA GLN A 241 -5.16 5.28 -19.77
C GLN A 241 -5.34 5.04 -21.27
N ARG A 242 -5.34 3.78 -21.71
CA ARG A 242 -5.67 3.39 -23.09
C ARG A 242 -7.11 3.80 -23.46
N ALA A 243 -8.07 3.60 -22.57
CA ALA A 243 -9.46 3.99 -22.81
C ALA A 243 -9.62 5.53 -22.87
N VAL A 244 -8.93 6.26 -22.00
CA VAL A 244 -8.89 7.73 -22.00
C VAL A 244 -8.31 8.25 -23.32
N LYS A 245 -7.16 7.72 -23.74
CA LYS A 245 -6.52 8.11 -25.00
C LYS A 245 -7.38 7.80 -26.22
N ALA A 246 -8.06 6.65 -26.22
CA ALA A 246 -8.98 6.30 -27.30
C ALA A 246 -10.18 7.26 -27.39
N ARG A 247 -10.69 7.77 -26.24
CA ARG A 247 -11.85 8.67 -26.20
C ARG A 247 -11.49 10.14 -26.44
N TYR A 248 -10.39 10.60 -25.84
CA TYR A 248 -10.04 12.02 -25.80
C TYR A 248 -8.80 12.36 -26.63
N GLY A 249 -7.98 11.38 -27.04
CA GLY A 249 -6.78 11.55 -27.85
C GLY A 249 -5.48 11.29 -27.07
N GLU A 250 -4.36 11.14 -27.78
CA GLU A 250 -3.07 10.71 -27.19
C GLU A 250 -2.51 11.62 -26.09
N GLY A 251 -2.86 12.92 -26.10
CA GLY A 251 -2.46 13.89 -25.07
C GLY A 251 -3.27 13.84 -23.77
N ALA A 252 -4.39 13.11 -23.73
CA ALA A 252 -5.28 13.06 -22.58
C ALA A 252 -4.79 12.04 -21.53
N SER A 253 -4.81 12.41 -20.24
CA SER A 253 -4.41 11.53 -19.14
C SER A 253 -5.20 11.81 -17.87
N LEU A 254 -5.76 10.77 -17.25
CA LEU A 254 -6.41 10.91 -15.93
C LEU A 254 -5.39 11.14 -14.79
N PHE A 255 -4.12 10.81 -15.04
CA PHE A 255 -3.03 11.01 -14.09
C PHE A 255 -2.37 12.39 -14.23
N GLU A 256 -2.73 13.12 -15.29
CA GLU A 256 -2.35 14.52 -15.48
C GLU A 256 -3.62 15.34 -15.79
N PRO A 257 -4.46 15.62 -14.77
CA PRO A 257 -5.77 16.24 -14.93
C PRO A 257 -5.76 17.56 -15.70
N ALA A 258 -4.67 18.34 -15.60
CA ALA A 258 -4.46 19.56 -16.39
C ALA A 258 -4.45 19.28 -17.91
N LYS A 259 -3.71 18.26 -18.36
CA LYS A 259 -3.66 17.87 -19.78
C LYS A 259 -5.01 17.39 -20.28
N LEU A 260 -5.69 16.57 -19.50
CA LEU A 260 -7.04 16.10 -19.83
C LEU A 260 -8.01 17.28 -19.99
N THR A 261 -7.97 18.23 -19.05
CA THR A 261 -8.81 19.44 -19.08
C THR A 261 -8.57 20.26 -20.34
N GLN A 262 -7.31 20.48 -20.71
CA GLN A 262 -6.95 21.19 -21.93
C GLN A 262 -7.53 20.50 -23.17
N VAL A 263 -7.32 19.19 -23.32
CA VAL A 263 -7.82 18.41 -24.46
C VAL A 263 -9.35 18.43 -24.53
N MET A 264 -10.03 18.31 -23.39
CA MET A 264 -11.50 18.41 -23.33
C MET A 264 -12.01 19.82 -23.68
N ARG A 265 -11.27 20.88 -23.30
CA ARG A 265 -11.58 22.27 -23.64
C ARG A 265 -11.45 22.51 -25.14
N GLU A 266 -10.35 22.07 -25.74
CA GLU A 266 -10.09 22.19 -27.19
C GLU A 266 -11.17 21.48 -28.02
N LYS A 267 -11.74 20.40 -27.49
CA LYS A 267 -12.84 19.65 -28.13
C LYS A 267 -14.24 20.20 -27.82
N GLY A 268 -14.37 21.23 -26.98
CA GLY A 268 -15.67 21.76 -26.56
C GLY A 268 -16.49 20.80 -25.71
N GLU A 269 -15.84 19.84 -25.04
CA GLU A 269 -16.50 18.77 -24.29
C GLU A 269 -16.61 19.03 -22.79
N LEU A 270 -15.97 20.08 -22.25
CA LEU A 270 -16.14 20.46 -20.84
C LEU A 270 -17.56 20.96 -20.60
N ARG A 271 -18.27 20.32 -19.68
CA ARG A 271 -19.55 20.85 -19.19
C ARG A 271 -19.25 22.03 -18.26
N ALA A 272 -20.00 23.13 -18.47
CA ALA A 272 -19.99 24.29 -17.58
C ALA A 272 -20.47 23.94 -16.17
#